data_AF-A0A1F7GEW2-F1
#
_entry.id   AF-A0A1F7GEW2-F1
#
_cell.length_a   1.000
_cell.length_b   1.000
_cell.length_c   1.000
_cell.angle_alpha   90.00
_cell.angle_beta   90.00
_cell.angle_gamma   90.00
#
_symmetry.space_group_name_H-M   'P 1'
#
loop_
_entity.id
_entity.type
_entity.pdbx_description
1 polymer ?
#
loop_
_entity_poly.entity_id
_entity_poly.type
_entity_poly.pdbx_seq_one_letter_code
_entity_poly.pdbx_strand_id
1 'polypeptide(L)'
;MMHSVKDILKKFDPLKDKYVSREFQSYGVYLSEKLLDERRKSLYIKIAKTIPRPVLEEALRYVIDSRARNRAALYMWKLKEMGAFENKLKTKK
;
A
#
# COMPACT_ATOMS: atom_id res chain seq x y z
N MET A 1 5.44 26.41 1.20
CA MET A 1 5.56 26.71 2.64
C MET A 1 5.76 25.42 3.40
N MET A 2 6.77 25.35 4.27
CA MET A 2 6.95 24.23 5.20
C MET A 2 5.86 24.30 6.27
N HIS A 3 5.07 23.24 6.39
CA HIS A 3 4.10 23.12 7.49
C HIS A 3 4.85 22.78 8.78
N SER A 4 4.51 23.47 9.87
CA SER A 4 5.06 23.12 11.17
C SER A 4 4.48 21.78 11.64
N VAL A 5 5.23 21.03 12.46
CA VAL A 5 4.75 19.76 13.04
C VAL A 5 3.41 19.96 13.76
N LYS A 6 3.21 21.12 14.39
CA LYS A 6 1.97 21.50 15.06
C LYS A 6 0.76 21.57 14.12
N ASP A 7 0.95 22.05 12.89
CA ASP A 7 -0.12 22.15 11.89
C ASP A 7 -0.50 20.80 11.31
N ILE A 8 0.47 19.90 11.19
CA ILE A 8 0.26 18.51 10.76
C ILE A 8 -0.57 17.77 11.80
N LEU A 9 -0.19 17.89 13.08
CA LEU A 9 -0.88 17.22 14.19
C LEU A 9 -2.33 17.69 14.38
N LYS A 10 -2.65 18.95 14.07
CA LYS A 10 -4.04 19.46 14.13
C LYS A 10 -4.98 18.81 13.12
N LYS A 11 -4.46 18.33 12.00
CA LYS A 11 -5.25 17.68 10.94
C LYS A 11 -5.17 16.16 10.99
N PHE A 12 -4.34 15.62 11.87
CA PHE A 12 -4.07 14.20 11.97
C PHE A 12 -5.23 13.50 12.68
N ASP A 13 -5.97 12.67 11.94
CA ASP A 13 -6.93 11.74 12.50
C ASP A 13 -6.23 10.37 12.70
N PRO A 14 -5.87 9.96 13.92
CA PRO A 14 -5.17 8.70 14.17
C PRO A 14 -5.93 7.44 13.71
N LEU A 15 -7.25 7.55 13.48
CA LEU A 15 -8.06 6.46 12.94
C LEU A 15 -8.03 6.40 11.41
N LYS A 16 -7.74 7.52 10.73
CA LYS A 16 -7.77 7.64 9.25
C LYS A 16 -6.39 7.90 8.61
N ASP A 17 -5.57 8.73 9.25
CA ASP A 17 -4.24 9.15 8.81
C ASP A 17 -3.12 8.30 9.42
N LYS A 18 -3.47 7.09 9.89
CA LYS A 18 -2.63 6.16 10.65
C LYS A 18 -1.27 5.87 10.00
N TYR A 19 -1.14 6.10 8.70
CA TYR A 19 0.08 5.93 7.92
C TYR A 19 0.58 7.29 7.45
N VAL A 20 1.23 8.00 8.38
CA VAL A 20 2.02 9.21 8.13
C VAL A 20 2.80 9.02 6.83
N SER A 21 2.87 10.05 5.99
CA SER A 21 3.24 9.89 4.58
C SER A 21 4.56 9.19 4.28
N ARG A 22 5.46 9.23 5.25
CA ARG A 22 6.75 8.55 5.25
C ARG A 22 6.62 7.01 5.36
N GLU A 23 5.66 6.50 6.13
CA GLU A 23 5.46 5.06 6.33
C GLU A 23 4.96 4.38 5.05
N PHE A 24 3.92 4.92 4.39
CA PHE A 24 3.44 4.33 3.14
C PHE A 24 4.49 4.41 2.02
N GLN A 25 5.34 5.44 2.03
CA GLN A 25 6.45 5.56 1.08
C GLN A 25 7.51 4.49 1.33
N SER A 26 7.97 4.36 2.58
CA SER A 26 8.93 3.33 2.98
C SER A 26 8.39 1.93 2.69
N TYR A 27 7.11 1.69 3.00
CA TYR A 27 6.47 0.40 2.75
C TYR A 27 6.28 0.11 1.25
N GLY A 28 5.96 1.12 0.44
CA GLY A 28 5.93 0.99 -1.01
C GLY A 28 7.28 0.62 -1.63
N VAL A 29 8.38 1.19 -1.12
CA VAL A 29 9.74 0.81 -1.53
C VAL A 29 10.02 -0.64 -1.12
N TYR A 30 9.74 -0.98 0.14
CA TYR A 30 9.90 -2.34 0.65
C TYR A 30 9.14 -3.39 -0.18
N LEU A 31 7.89 -3.11 -0.58
CA LEU A 31 7.11 -3.99 -1.45
C LEU A 31 7.81 -4.21 -2.80
N SER A 32 8.36 -3.15 -3.39
CA SER A 32 9.04 -3.24 -4.68
C SER A 32 10.31 -4.09 -4.61
N GLU A 33 11.05 -4.03 -3.51
CA GLU A 33 12.23 -4.86 -3.26
C GLU A 33 11.83 -6.33 -3.05
N LYS A 34 10.82 -6.60 -2.21
CA LYS A 34 10.36 -7.98 -1.93
C LYS A 34 9.78 -8.68 -3.16
N LEU A 35 9.16 -7.93 -4.06
CA LEU A 35 8.60 -8.44 -5.31
C LEU A 35 9.61 -8.44 -6.47
N LEU A 36 10.86 -8.02 -6.22
CA LEU A 36 11.93 -7.88 -7.22
C LEU A 36 11.51 -7.00 -8.42
N ASP A 37 10.82 -5.90 -8.13
CA ASP A 37 10.19 -5.00 -9.10
C ASP A 37 10.44 -3.52 -8.75
N GLU A 38 11.69 -3.20 -8.39
CA GLU A 38 12.13 -1.86 -7.99
C GLU A 38 11.87 -0.79 -9.06
N ARG A 39 11.87 -1.17 -10.34
CA ARG A 39 11.57 -0.29 -11.47
C ARG A 39 10.17 0.34 -11.36
N ARG A 40 9.24 -0.32 -10.67
CA ARG A 40 7.86 0.13 -10.45
C ARG A 40 7.61 0.59 -9.01
N LYS A 41 8.63 1.01 -8.25
CA LYS A 41 8.48 1.53 -6.87
C LYS A 41 7.36 2.57 -6.69
N SER A 42 7.18 3.47 -7.64
CA SER A 42 6.13 4.50 -7.59
C SER A 42 4.71 3.91 -7.61
N LEU A 43 4.50 2.77 -8.27
CA LEU A 43 3.24 2.02 -8.27
C LEU A 43 2.95 1.48 -6.87
N TYR A 44 3.92 0.84 -6.24
CA TYR A 44 3.77 0.26 -4.90
C TYR A 44 3.56 1.33 -3.83
N ILE A 45 4.23 2.48 -3.94
CA ILE A 45 3.97 3.64 -3.07
C ILE A 45 2.53 4.14 -3.23
N LYS A 46 2.02 4.20 -4.46
CA LYS A 46 0.61 4.60 -4.71
C LYS A 46 -0.36 3.59 -4.08
N ILE A 47 -0.09 2.30 -4.24
CA ILE A 47 -0.90 1.22 -3.66
C ILE A 47 -0.88 1.30 -2.13
N ALA A 48 0.29 1.44 -1.51
CA ALA A 48 0.46 1.59 -0.06
C ALA A 48 -0.25 2.82 0.52
N LYS A 49 -0.35 3.89 -0.28
CA LYS A 49 -1.10 5.09 0.10
C LYS A 49 -2.62 4.86 0.10
N THR A 50 -3.12 3.94 -0.72
CA THR A 50 -4.57 3.75 -0.95
C THR A 50 -5.18 2.53 -0.29
N ILE A 51 -4.38 1.49 -0.04
CA ILE A 51 -4.84 0.20 0.49
C ILE A 51 -4.27 0.03 1.89
N PRO A 52 -5.07 -0.38 2.89
CA PRO A 52 -4.59 -0.61 4.25
C PRO A 52 -3.44 -1.64 4.27
N ARG A 53 -2.39 -1.32 5.04
CA ARG A 53 -1.21 -2.17 5.19
C ARG A 53 -1.52 -3.65 5.52
N PRO A 54 -2.49 -4.00 6.39
CA PRO A 54 -2.80 -5.40 6.66
C PRO A 54 -3.17 -6.21 5.41
N VAL A 55 -3.92 -5.61 4.48
CA VAL A 55 -4.31 -6.23 3.20
C VAL A 55 -3.10 -6.47 2.31
N LEU A 56 -2.19 -5.49 2.27
CA LEU A 56 -0.95 -5.57 1.50
C LEU A 56 0.01 -6.62 2.08
N GLU A 57 0.13 -6.70 3.40
CA GLU A 57 0.96 -7.71 4.07
C GLU A 57 0.43 -9.13 3.85
N GLU A 58 -0.88 -9.32 3.89
CA GLU A 58 -1.51 -10.61 3.63
C GLU A 58 -1.22 -11.09 2.19
N ALA A 59 -1.42 -10.20 1.20
CA ALA A 59 -1.07 -10.49 -0.18
C ALA A 59 0.44 -10.76 -0.36
N LEU A 60 1.29 -10.02 0.34
CA LEU A 60 2.74 -10.18 0.26
C LEU A 60 3.18 -11.54 0.84
N ARG A 61 2.66 -11.94 2.00
CA ARG A 61 2.96 -13.25 2.62
C ARG A 61 2.65 -14.39 1.66
N TYR A 62 1.49 -14.35 1.01
CA TYR A 62 1.10 -15.33 -0.01
C TYR A 62 2.11 -15.43 -1.17
N VAL A 63 2.64 -14.29 -1.62
CA VAL A 63 3.54 -14.23 -2.78
C VAL A 63 4.98 -14.60 -2.45
N ILE A 64 5.48 -14.21 -1.27
CA ILE A 64 6.88 -14.46 -0.88
C ILE A 64 7.17 -15.97 -0.83
N ASP A 65 6.23 -16.76 -0.33
CA ASP A 65 6.36 -18.21 -0.25
C ASP A 65 6.13 -18.92 -1.60
N SER A 66 5.72 -18.18 -2.63
CA SER A 66 5.48 -18.73 -3.96
C SER A 66 6.76 -18.92 -4.78
N ARG A 67 6.73 -19.95 -5.65
CA ARG A 67 7.73 -20.19 -6.71
C ARG A 67 7.38 -19.50 -8.03
N ALA A 68 6.51 -18.48 -7.99
CA ALA A 68 6.04 -17.82 -9.21
C ALA A 68 7.18 -17.11 -9.94
N ARG A 69 7.24 -17.28 -11.26
CA ARG A 69 8.23 -16.62 -12.14
C ARG A 69 8.10 -15.09 -12.10
N ASN A 70 6.89 -14.57 -11.89
CA ASN A 70 6.62 -13.14 -11.78
C ASN A 70 5.82 -12.84 -10.52
N ARG A 71 6.54 -12.55 -9.43
CA ARG A 71 5.96 -12.25 -8.11
C ARG A 71 5.14 -10.97 -8.11
N ALA A 72 5.57 -9.94 -8.84
CA ALA A 72 4.82 -8.70 -8.99
C ALA A 72 3.44 -8.93 -9.62
N ALA A 73 3.35 -9.74 -10.68
CA ALA A 73 2.07 -10.08 -11.31
C ALA A 73 1.16 -10.90 -10.37
N LEU A 74 1.72 -11.88 -9.67
CA LEU A 74 0.97 -12.68 -8.69
C LEU A 74 0.44 -11.81 -7.54
N TYR A 75 1.24 -10.85 -7.08
CA TYR A 75 0.83 -9.89 -6.06
C TYR A 75 -0.36 -9.03 -6.50
N MET A 76 -0.31 -8.48 -7.71
CA MET A 76 -1.43 -7.70 -8.26
C MET A 76 -2.68 -8.56 -8.44
N TRP A 77 -2.52 -9.80 -8.88
CA TRP A 77 -3.62 -10.76 -8.98
C TRP A 77 -4.23 -11.05 -7.61
N LYS A 78 -3.39 -11.27 -6.58
CA LYS A 78 -3.86 -11.57 -5.22
C LYS A 78 -4.62 -10.40 -4.61
N LEU A 79 -4.13 -9.17 -4.79
CA LEU A 79 -4.85 -7.96 -4.37
C LEU A 79 -6.22 -7.83 -5.06
N LYS A 80 -6.29 -8.19 -6.35
CA LYS A 80 -7.56 -8.22 -7.09
C LYS A 80 -8.51 -9.30 -6.55
N GLU A 81 -8.00 -10.50 -6.30
CA GLU A 81 -8.78 -11.60 -5.71
C GLU A 81 -9.37 -11.22 -4.35
N MET A 82 -8.61 -10.51 -3.52
CA MET A 82 -9.05 -10.02 -2.21
C MET A 82 -10.01 -8.82 -2.29
N GLY A 83 -10.38 -8.36 -3.49
CA GLY A 83 -11.25 -7.18 -3.67
C GLY A 83 -10.60 -5.86 -3.22
N ALA A 84 -9.27 -5.80 -3.12
CA ALA A 84 -8.56 -4.64 -2.56
C ALA A 84 -8.72 -3.36 -3.40
N PHE A 85 -9.12 -3.49 -4.67
CA PHE A 85 -9.40 -2.36 -5.57
C PHE A 85 -10.89 -1.95 -5.59
N GLU A 86 -11.78 -2.73 -4.97
CA GLU A 86 -13.23 -2.54 -5.04
C GLU A 86 -13.77 -1.74 -3.83
N ASN A 87 -13.42 -0.47 -3.71
CA ASN A 87 -14.08 0.42 -2.74
C ASN A 87 -14.05 1.91 -3.14
N LYS A 88 -14.86 2.25 -4.14
CA LYS A 88 -15.36 3.63 -4.33
C LYS A 88 -16.86 3.75 -4.67
N LEU A 89 -17.61 2.64 -4.75
CA LEU A 89 -19.00 2.65 -5.23
C LEU A 89 -20.07 2.36 -4.16
N LYS A 90 -19.70 1.99 -2.92
CA LYS A 90 -20.67 1.61 -1.87
C LYS A 90 -20.94 2.67 -0.79
N THR A 91 -20.28 3.82 -0.83
CA THR A 91 -20.48 4.94 0.14
C THR A 91 -21.36 6.08 -0.39
N LYS A 92 -22.17 5.81 -1.43
CA LYS A 92 -23.31 6.64 -1.82
C LYS A 92 -24.57 5.78 -1.86
N LYS A 93 -25.10 5.42 -0.69
CA LYS A 93 -26.49 5.03 -0.55
C LYS A 93 -27.01 5.53 0.78
#